data_AF-A0A7R9EXG1-F1
#
_entry.id   AF-A0A7R9EXG1-F1
#
_cell.length_a   1.000
_cell.length_b   1.000
_cell.length_c   1.000
_cell.angle_alpha   90.00
_cell.angle_beta   90.00
_cell.angle_gamma   90.00
#
_symmetry.space_group_name_H-M   'P 1'
#
loop_
_entity.id
_entity.type
_entity.pdbx_description
1 polymer ?
#
loop_
_entity_poly.entity_id
_entity_poly.type
_entity_poly.pdbx_seq_one_letter_code
_entity_poly.pdbx_strand_id
1 'polypeptide(L)'
;MSDNKVLTGINDDGNLTVSEPVTFNHIKNKQVRRTAVQKHLKLKRKLKKDERKKKKMSGAPKQVPRTLESTREKDETMLDQLDESQVEELQYDLTVDPFSKYFDKTYEPKVLITYSDNPLRRNHKEISTHRPEVVLNNFQTQLGNTVSRMLASLFHYDPEFKGRRAVTFHNQRDYIFFRHHRYEFTPNGKVRLRELGPRFTLKLRSLQKGTFDSKTGEYEWLITGKRHRMETSRRKFFL
;
A
#
# COMPACT_ATOMS: atom_id res chain seq x y z
N MET A 1 2.66 -53.96 18.13
CA MET A 1 1.77 -52.93 17.55
C MET A 1 1.45 -51.95 18.67
N SER A 2 2.21 -50.88 18.79
CA SER A 2 2.01 -49.87 19.84
C SER A 2 1.06 -48.80 19.34
N ASP A 3 -0.01 -48.58 20.11
CA ASP A 3 -1.07 -47.62 19.84
C ASP A 3 -0.51 -46.22 19.63
N ASN A 4 -0.67 -45.72 18.40
CA ASN A 4 -0.58 -44.28 18.13
C ASN A 4 -1.82 -43.63 18.75
N LYS A 5 -1.75 -43.34 20.05
CA LYS A 5 -2.67 -42.43 20.74
C LYS A 5 -2.57 -41.08 20.06
N VAL A 6 -3.38 -40.87 19.01
CA VAL A 6 -3.74 -39.53 18.59
C VAL A 6 -4.50 -38.98 19.79
N LEU A 7 -3.87 -38.06 20.54
CA LEU A 7 -4.48 -37.32 21.63
C LEU A 7 -5.60 -36.44 21.05
N THR A 8 -6.71 -37.07 20.71
CA THR A 8 -8.01 -36.45 20.51
C THR A 8 -8.76 -36.60 21.81
N GLY A 9 -8.79 -35.55 22.63
CA GLY A 9 -9.72 -35.49 23.74
C GLY A 9 -11.13 -35.32 23.18
N ILE A 10 -12.07 -36.11 23.66
CA ILE A 10 -13.49 -35.79 23.57
C ILE A 10 -13.78 -35.08 24.91
N ASN A 11 -14.21 -33.82 24.87
CA ASN A 11 -14.71 -33.15 26.07
C ASN A 11 -16.03 -33.83 26.49
N ASP A 12 -16.43 -33.67 27.76
CA ASP A 12 -17.66 -34.27 28.32
C ASP A 12 -18.94 -34.00 27.49
N ASP A 13 -18.93 -32.93 26.68
CA ASP A 13 -20.00 -32.57 25.73
C ASP A 13 -19.95 -33.31 24.36
N GLY A 14 -19.12 -34.35 24.21
CA GLY A 14 -18.96 -35.08 22.95
C GLY A 14 -18.22 -34.31 21.84
N ASN A 15 -17.67 -33.12 22.14
CA ASN A 15 -16.93 -32.31 21.17
C ASN A 15 -15.45 -32.72 21.14
N LEU A 16 -14.95 -32.94 19.93
CA LEU A 16 -13.55 -33.26 19.65
C LEU A 16 -12.68 -32.01 19.85
N THR A 17 -11.81 -32.02 20.86
CA THR A 17 -10.88 -30.92 21.16
C THR A 17 -9.44 -31.31 20.86
N VAL A 18 -8.65 -30.31 20.48
CA VAL A 18 -7.21 -30.45 20.27
C VAL A 18 -6.54 -29.66 21.38
N SER A 19 -5.97 -30.36 22.37
CA SER A 19 -5.16 -29.74 23.41
C SER A 19 -3.85 -29.15 22.84
N GLU A 20 -3.41 -28.02 23.37
CA GLU A 20 -2.17 -27.34 22.98
C GLU A 20 -0.89 -28.14 23.29
N PRO A 21 0.26 -27.77 22.71
CA PRO A 21 0.63 -27.97 21.32
C PRO A 21 1.07 -29.43 21.06
N VAL A 22 0.40 -30.10 20.11
CA VAL A 22 0.80 -31.45 19.69
C VAL A 22 2.10 -31.39 18.89
N THR A 23 3.22 -31.78 19.51
CA THR A 23 4.52 -31.89 18.86
C THR A 23 4.76 -33.32 18.40
N PHE A 24 5.24 -33.49 17.16
CA PHE A 24 5.53 -34.81 16.58
C PHE A 24 7.03 -35.12 16.52
N ASN A 25 7.86 -34.26 17.12
CA ASN A 25 9.32 -34.37 17.05
C ASN A 25 9.86 -35.63 17.74
N HIS A 26 9.11 -36.18 18.70
CA HIS A 26 9.42 -37.44 19.37
C HIS A 26 9.35 -38.66 18.43
N ILE A 27 8.64 -38.57 17.29
CA ILE A 27 8.54 -39.65 16.31
C ILE A 27 9.78 -39.65 15.41
N LYS A 28 10.73 -40.54 15.70
CA LYS A 28 11.98 -40.69 14.93
C LYS A 28 11.71 -41.05 13.47
N ASN A 29 10.79 -41.98 13.20
CA ASN A 29 10.44 -42.39 11.83
C ASN A 29 9.75 -41.25 11.05
N LYS A 30 10.42 -40.74 10.01
CA LYS A 30 9.96 -39.62 9.17
C LYS A 30 8.61 -39.88 8.50
N GLN A 31 8.36 -41.12 8.06
CA GLN A 31 7.16 -41.48 7.30
C GLN A 31 5.93 -41.54 8.22
N VAL A 32 6.10 -42.13 9.41
CA VAL A 32 5.07 -42.13 10.47
C VAL A 32 4.78 -40.69 10.94
N ARG A 33 5.84 -39.89 11.18
CA ARG A 33 5.72 -38.49 11.61
C ARG A 33 4.94 -37.64 10.59
N ARG A 34 5.29 -37.72 9.31
CA ARG A 34 4.60 -36.99 8.24
C ARG A 34 3.12 -37.34 8.17
N THR A 35 2.80 -38.62 8.32
CA THR A 35 1.41 -39.12 8.30
C THR A 35 0.63 -38.61 9.51
N ALA A 36 1.22 -38.64 10.70
CA ALA A 36 0.62 -38.09 11.92
C ALA A 36 0.36 -36.58 11.81
N VAL A 37 1.34 -35.80 11.34
CA VAL A 37 1.20 -34.36 11.07
C VAL A 37 0.07 -34.08 10.07
N GLN A 38 -0.01 -34.84 8.98
CA GLN A 38 -1.08 -34.69 7.99
C GLN A 38 -2.47 -34.99 8.57
N LYS A 39 -2.61 -36.06 9.36
CA LYS A 39 -3.86 -36.40 10.05
C LYS A 39 -4.27 -35.28 11.01
N HIS A 40 -3.33 -34.77 11.81
CA HIS A 40 -3.57 -33.66 12.74
C HIS A 40 -3.97 -32.36 12.02
N LEU A 41 -3.30 -31.99 10.93
CA LEU A 41 -3.67 -30.82 10.13
C LEU A 41 -5.07 -30.96 9.50
N LYS A 42 -5.45 -32.16 9.03
CA LYS A 42 -6.81 -32.43 8.53
C LYS A 42 -7.84 -32.25 9.63
N LEU A 43 -7.59 -32.79 10.82
CA LEU A 43 -8.48 -32.66 11.98
C LEU A 43 -8.66 -31.20 12.40
N LYS A 44 -7.55 -30.48 12.55
CA LYS A 44 -7.54 -29.05 12.90
C LYS A 44 -8.32 -28.20 11.88
N ARG A 45 -8.21 -28.51 10.59
CA ARG A 45 -9.01 -27.84 9.53
C ARG A 45 -10.50 -28.13 9.66
N LYS A 46 -10.89 -29.38 9.97
CA LYS A 46 -12.29 -29.78 10.17
C LYS A 46 -12.91 -29.03 11.36
N LEU A 47 -12.23 -29.07 12.51
CA LEU A 47 -12.65 -28.35 13.72
C LEU A 47 -12.79 -26.84 13.48
N LYS A 48 -11.78 -26.20 12.87
CA LYS A 48 -11.84 -24.77 12.53
C LYS A 48 -12.99 -24.42 11.58
N LYS A 49 -13.39 -25.35 10.69
CA LYS A 49 -14.56 -25.16 9.79
C LYS A 49 -15.86 -25.24 10.58
N ASP A 50 -15.98 -26.19 11.50
CA ASP A 50 -17.18 -26.39 12.30
C ASP A 50 -17.35 -25.24 13.33
N GLU A 51 -16.27 -24.76 13.95
CA GLU A 51 -16.27 -23.54 14.76
C GLU A 51 -16.71 -22.30 13.97
N ARG A 52 -16.23 -22.12 12.73
CA ARG A 52 -16.66 -21.01 11.86
C ARG A 52 -18.15 -21.08 11.53
N LYS A 53 -18.71 -22.28 11.34
CA LYS A 53 -20.16 -22.46 11.15
C LYS A 53 -20.93 -22.08 12.41
N LYS A 54 -20.51 -22.57 13.59
CA LYS A 54 -21.12 -22.22 14.89
C LYS A 54 -21.11 -20.71 15.11
N LYS A 55 -19.98 -20.02 14.87
CA LYS A 55 -19.87 -18.55 14.97
C LYS A 55 -20.75 -17.79 13.97
N LYS A 56 -20.90 -18.32 12.75
CA LYS A 56 -21.78 -17.71 11.74
C LYS A 56 -23.25 -17.83 12.15
N MET A 57 -23.66 -18.96 12.74
CA MET A 57 -25.01 -19.18 13.27
C MET A 57 -25.30 -18.32 14.50
N SER A 58 -24.32 -18.10 15.38
CA SER A 58 -24.49 -17.29 16.58
C SER A 58 -24.48 -15.77 16.33
N GLY A 59 -24.29 -15.31 15.10
CA GLY A 59 -24.26 -13.88 14.75
C GLY A 59 -23.12 -13.08 15.39
N ALA A 60 -22.12 -13.75 16.00
CA ALA A 60 -21.04 -13.07 16.70
C ALA A 60 -20.21 -12.19 15.73
N PRO A 61 -19.72 -11.03 16.19
CA PRO A 61 -18.96 -10.13 15.33
C PRO A 61 -17.71 -10.83 14.79
N LYS A 62 -17.45 -10.65 13.49
CA LYS A 62 -16.26 -11.20 12.85
C LYS A 62 -15.03 -10.54 13.45
N GLN A 63 -14.05 -11.35 13.83
CA GLN A 63 -12.74 -10.85 14.25
C GLN A 63 -12.11 -10.04 13.11
N VAL A 64 -11.73 -8.79 13.39
CA VAL A 64 -11.03 -7.94 12.44
C VAL A 64 -9.64 -8.52 12.18
N PRO A 65 -9.25 -8.77 10.92
CA PRO A 65 -7.94 -9.31 10.61
C PRO A 65 -6.85 -8.29 10.93
N ARG A 66 -5.79 -8.74 11.61
CA ARG A 66 -4.60 -7.94 11.86
C ARG A 66 -3.79 -7.81 10.56
N THR A 67 -3.98 -6.72 9.84
CA THR A 67 -3.25 -6.40 8.59
C THR A 67 -2.02 -5.55 8.89
N LEU A 68 -1.04 -5.51 7.97
CA LEU A 68 0.13 -4.64 8.13
C LEU A 68 -0.27 -3.17 8.27
N GLU A 69 -1.27 -2.71 7.52
CA GLU A 69 -1.83 -1.35 7.62
C GLU A 69 -2.45 -1.08 8.99
N SER A 70 -3.28 -2.01 9.50
CA SER A 70 -3.87 -1.91 10.85
C SER A 70 -2.81 -1.93 11.95
N THR A 71 -1.65 -2.48 11.66
CA THR A 71 -0.53 -2.53 12.58
C THR A 71 0.54 -1.49 12.26
N ARG A 72 0.29 -0.52 11.39
CA ARG A 72 1.27 0.55 11.10
C ARG A 72 1.71 1.20 12.41
N GLU A 73 3.01 1.46 12.52
CA GLU A 73 3.57 2.23 13.62
C GLU A 73 3.10 3.67 13.48
N LYS A 74 2.52 4.25 14.54
CA LYS A 74 2.04 5.64 14.49
C LYS A 74 3.27 6.55 14.32
N ASP A 75 3.28 7.33 13.25
CA ASP A 75 4.29 8.34 12.98
C ASP A 75 3.74 9.70 13.43
N GLU A 76 4.59 10.54 14.00
CA GLU A 76 4.24 11.88 14.47
C GLU A 76 3.87 12.81 13.30
N THR A 77 4.42 12.54 12.12
CA THR A 77 4.22 13.34 10.91
C THR A 77 2.92 13.02 10.15
N MET A 78 2.04 12.16 10.70
CA MET A 78 0.77 11.77 10.08
C MET A 78 -0.28 12.88 10.18
N LEU A 79 -0.99 13.14 9.09
CA LEU A 79 -1.94 14.25 8.94
C LEU A 79 -3.41 13.89 9.28
N ASP A 80 -3.69 12.68 9.76
CA ASP A 80 -5.08 12.19 9.94
C ASP A 80 -5.80 12.79 11.17
N GLN A 81 -5.07 13.28 12.17
CA GLN A 81 -5.62 13.78 13.44
C GLN A 81 -4.82 15.01 13.89
N LEU A 82 -4.95 16.10 13.14
CA LEU A 82 -4.28 17.36 13.43
C LEU A 82 -5.17 18.24 14.30
N ASP A 83 -4.57 18.89 15.29
CA ASP A 83 -5.21 19.95 16.04
C ASP A 83 -5.30 21.23 15.18
N GLU A 84 -6.21 22.16 15.52
CA GLU A 84 -6.41 23.39 14.74
C GLU A 84 -5.11 24.18 14.50
N SER A 85 -4.24 24.26 15.51
CA SER A 85 -2.93 24.90 15.39
C SER A 85 -2.01 24.20 14.38
N GLN A 86 -2.04 22.88 14.32
CA GLN A 86 -1.21 22.12 13.37
C GLN A 86 -1.75 22.26 11.94
N VAL A 87 -3.07 22.35 11.78
CA VAL A 87 -3.69 22.63 10.47
C VAL A 87 -3.27 24.00 9.96
N GLU A 88 -3.23 25.01 10.83
CA GLU A 88 -2.78 26.36 10.46
C GLU A 88 -1.31 26.39 10.05
N GLU A 89 -0.42 25.72 10.80
CA GLU A 89 1.00 25.58 10.46
C GLU A 89 1.18 24.90 9.10
N LEU A 90 0.48 23.79 8.87
CA LEU A 90 0.52 23.08 7.59
C LEU A 90 -0.01 23.94 6.44
N GLN A 91 -1.07 24.70 6.67
CA GLN A 91 -1.61 25.58 5.65
C GLN A 91 -0.63 26.71 5.32
N TYR A 92 0.04 27.26 6.33
CA TYR A 92 1.12 28.23 6.12
C TYR A 92 2.26 27.62 5.29
N ASP A 93 2.74 26.44 5.65
CA ASP A 93 3.78 25.73 4.90
C ASP A 93 3.37 25.52 3.43
N LEU A 94 2.12 25.12 3.19
CA LEU A 94 1.57 24.91 1.85
C LEU A 94 1.45 26.20 1.03
N THR A 95 1.33 27.36 1.66
CA THR A 95 1.26 28.66 0.98
C THR A 95 2.64 29.19 0.61
N VAL A 96 3.66 28.85 1.40
CA VAL A 96 5.04 29.30 1.20
C VAL A 96 5.84 28.30 0.35
N ASP A 97 5.30 27.09 0.12
CA ASP A 97 6.02 26.06 -0.63
C ASP A 97 6.34 26.46 -2.08
N PRO A 98 7.34 25.82 -2.71
CA PRO A 98 7.73 26.12 -4.08
C PRO A 98 6.62 25.87 -5.13
N PHE A 99 5.60 25.08 -4.78
CA PHE A 99 4.50 24.70 -5.67
C PHE A 99 3.23 25.53 -5.46
N SER A 100 3.20 26.46 -4.50
CA SER A 100 2.06 27.32 -4.14
C SER A 100 1.44 27.96 -5.38
N LYS A 101 2.27 28.62 -6.19
CA LYS A 101 1.89 29.25 -7.46
C LYS A 101 1.16 28.31 -8.43
N TYR A 102 1.54 27.02 -8.47
CA TYR A 102 0.87 26.02 -9.29
C TYR A 102 -0.52 25.69 -8.75
N PHE A 103 -0.65 25.52 -7.43
CA PHE A 103 -1.93 25.23 -6.77
C PHE A 103 -2.87 26.44 -6.75
N ASP A 104 -2.32 27.65 -6.71
CA ASP A 104 -3.03 28.92 -6.90
C ASP A 104 -3.43 29.16 -8.37
N LYS A 105 -3.00 28.29 -9.29
CA LYS A 105 -3.30 28.32 -10.73
C LYS A 105 -2.82 29.61 -11.41
N THR A 106 -1.78 30.24 -10.86
CA THR A 106 -1.26 31.54 -11.33
C THR A 106 -0.53 31.44 -12.67
N TYR A 107 0.04 30.27 -12.98
CA TYR A 107 0.75 30.01 -14.24
C TYR A 107 0.43 28.61 -14.77
N GLU A 108 0.45 28.46 -16.09
CA GLU A 108 0.32 27.14 -16.71
C GLU A 108 1.66 26.38 -16.65
N PRO A 109 1.72 25.19 -16.04
CA PRO A 109 2.96 24.42 -15.92
C PRO A 109 3.45 23.97 -17.30
N LYS A 110 4.73 24.22 -17.58
CA LYS A 110 5.42 23.70 -18.78
C LYS A 110 6.46 22.69 -18.33
N VAL A 111 6.22 21.43 -18.67
CA VAL A 111 7.09 20.32 -18.25
C VAL A 111 7.91 19.84 -19.45
N LEU A 112 9.23 19.88 -19.31
CA LEU A 112 10.16 19.27 -20.26
C LEU A 112 10.46 17.84 -19.81
N ILE A 113 10.15 16.86 -20.66
CA ILE A 113 10.51 15.46 -20.43
C ILE A 113 11.82 15.18 -21.18
N THR A 114 12.87 14.87 -20.44
CA THR A 114 14.17 14.43 -20.98
C THR A 114 14.35 12.93 -20.86
N TYR A 115 15.29 12.35 -21.59
CA TYR A 115 15.66 10.93 -21.52
C TYR A 115 17.18 10.78 -21.55
N SER A 116 17.69 9.64 -21.08
CA SER A 116 19.11 9.30 -21.19
C SER A 116 19.50 9.01 -22.64
N ASP A 117 20.74 9.28 -23.02
CA ASP A 117 21.27 8.94 -24.36
C ASP A 117 20.89 7.49 -24.74
N ASN A 118 20.14 7.35 -25.85
CA ASN A 118 19.49 6.13 -26.37
C ASN A 118 18.14 5.73 -25.72
N PRO A 119 17.01 6.36 -26.10
CA PRO A 119 15.69 6.01 -25.58
C PRO A 119 15.13 4.71 -26.18
N LEU A 120 14.35 3.98 -25.39
CA LEU A 120 13.56 2.86 -25.91
C LEU A 120 12.41 3.35 -26.79
N ARG A 121 12.21 2.75 -27.96
CA ARG A 121 11.11 3.06 -28.87
C ARG A 121 9.83 2.35 -28.40
N ARG A 122 8.95 3.07 -27.67
CA ARG A 122 7.57 2.61 -27.37
C ARG A 122 6.55 3.56 -27.98
N ASN A 123 5.44 3.00 -28.49
CA ASN A 123 4.36 3.78 -29.11
C ASN A 123 3.38 4.31 -28.05
N HIS A 124 3.08 5.61 -28.09
CA HIS A 124 2.11 6.29 -27.22
C HIS A 124 0.79 6.61 -27.95
N LYS A 125 0.54 5.99 -29.11
CA LYS A 125 -0.53 6.36 -30.05
C LYS A 125 -1.95 6.19 -29.50
N GLU A 126 -2.15 5.37 -28.47
CA GLU A 126 -3.46 5.18 -27.83
C GLU A 126 -3.80 6.26 -26.78
N ILE A 127 -2.86 7.14 -26.45
CA ILE A 127 -3.05 8.20 -25.46
C ILE A 127 -3.56 9.45 -26.16
N SER A 128 -4.78 9.91 -25.81
CA SER A 128 -5.34 11.15 -26.36
C SER A 128 -4.56 12.38 -25.92
N THR A 129 -4.88 13.55 -26.48
CA THR A 129 -4.30 14.84 -26.08
C THR A 129 -4.93 15.42 -24.81
N HIS A 130 -6.20 15.08 -24.53
CA HIS A 130 -6.97 15.60 -23.38
C HIS A 130 -6.25 15.53 -22.03
N ARG A 131 -6.27 16.62 -21.25
CA ARG A 131 -5.62 16.69 -19.94
C ARG A 131 -6.24 15.66 -18.96
N PRO A 132 -5.44 14.75 -18.35
CA PRO A 132 -5.97 13.75 -17.45
C PRO A 132 -6.28 14.33 -16.07
N GLU A 133 -7.22 13.71 -15.36
CA GLU A 133 -7.40 13.89 -13.92
C GLU A 133 -6.24 13.24 -13.16
N VAL A 134 -5.75 13.87 -12.10
CA VAL A 134 -4.69 13.30 -11.25
C VAL A 134 -5.27 12.86 -9.92
N VAL A 135 -5.07 11.59 -9.58
CA VAL A 135 -5.55 10.97 -8.35
C VAL A 135 -4.34 10.59 -7.49
N LEU A 136 -4.27 11.14 -6.29
CA LEU A 136 -3.19 10.93 -5.33
C LEU A 136 -3.79 10.23 -4.12
N ASN A 137 -3.38 9.00 -3.83
CA ASN A 137 -3.96 8.19 -2.76
C ASN A 137 -2.92 7.83 -1.71
N ASN A 138 -3.30 7.92 -0.43
CA ASN A 138 -2.52 7.50 0.73
C ASN A 138 -1.18 8.22 0.94
N PHE A 139 -1.11 9.50 0.62
CA PHE A 139 0.02 10.36 0.98
C PHE A 139 -0.32 11.08 2.29
N GLN A 140 -0.20 10.36 3.40
CA GLN A 140 -0.77 10.78 4.69
C GLN A 140 0.24 11.47 5.61
N THR A 141 1.54 11.34 5.36
CA THR A 141 2.56 12.02 6.15
C THR A 141 2.85 13.42 5.59
N GLN A 142 3.52 14.28 6.37
CA GLN A 142 4.05 15.55 5.88
C GLN A 142 4.94 15.37 4.63
N LEU A 143 5.89 14.43 4.68
CA LEU A 143 6.73 14.09 3.52
C LEU A 143 5.89 13.56 2.34
N GLY A 144 4.91 12.72 2.63
CA GLY A 144 3.96 12.21 1.65
C GLY A 144 3.22 13.33 0.95
N ASN A 145 2.74 14.32 1.70
CA ASN A 145 2.05 15.48 1.17
C ASN A 145 2.96 16.34 0.27
N THR A 146 4.21 16.59 0.68
CA THR A 146 5.19 17.31 -0.15
C THR A 146 5.44 16.57 -1.47
N VAL A 147 5.65 15.25 -1.42
CA VAL A 147 5.87 14.42 -2.61
C VAL A 147 4.61 14.36 -3.49
N SER A 148 3.43 14.27 -2.88
CA SER A 148 2.14 14.31 -3.56
C SER A 148 1.98 15.59 -4.36
N ARG A 149 2.30 16.74 -3.75
CA ARG A 149 2.23 18.05 -4.41
C ARG A 149 3.20 18.17 -5.58
N MET A 150 4.44 17.72 -5.38
CA MET A 150 5.44 17.66 -6.45
C MET A 150 4.94 16.80 -7.63
N LEU A 151 4.38 15.63 -7.36
CA LEU A 151 3.84 14.74 -8.41
C LEU A 151 2.61 15.33 -9.12
N ALA A 152 1.75 16.05 -8.39
CA ALA A 152 0.60 16.74 -8.95
C ALA A 152 1.03 17.82 -9.94
N SER A 153 2.03 18.62 -9.58
CA SER A 153 2.54 19.74 -10.40
C SER A 153 3.13 19.33 -11.76
N LEU A 154 3.37 18.03 -11.98
CA LEU A 154 3.79 17.50 -13.28
C LEU A 154 2.66 17.52 -14.32
N PHE A 155 1.41 17.69 -13.90
CA PHE A 155 0.25 17.71 -14.76
C PHE A 155 -0.45 19.07 -14.71
N HIS A 156 -1.20 19.37 -15.76
CA HIS A 156 -2.04 20.57 -15.78
C HIS A 156 -3.08 20.51 -14.66
N TYR A 157 -3.26 21.61 -13.92
CA TYR A 157 -4.19 21.67 -12.77
C TYR A 157 -5.67 21.59 -13.17
N ASP A 158 -5.99 21.94 -14.43
CA ASP A 158 -7.35 21.88 -15.01
C ASP A 158 -7.51 20.62 -15.90
N PRO A 159 -8.22 19.57 -15.45
CA PRO A 159 -8.41 18.34 -16.20
C PRO A 159 -9.58 18.42 -17.19
N GLU A 160 -9.46 17.70 -18.31
CA GLU A 160 -10.50 17.63 -19.34
C GLU A 160 -11.29 16.32 -19.25
N PHE A 161 -12.45 16.38 -18.57
CA PHE A 161 -13.33 15.22 -18.34
C PHE A 161 -13.83 14.54 -19.63
N LYS A 162 -13.89 15.28 -20.75
CA LYS A 162 -14.29 14.74 -22.07
C LYS A 162 -13.38 13.58 -22.50
N GLY A 163 -12.08 13.65 -22.18
CA GLY A 163 -11.13 12.58 -22.49
C GLY A 163 -11.33 11.31 -21.66
N ARG A 164 -12.00 11.43 -20.50
CA ARG A 164 -12.20 10.36 -19.50
C ARG A 164 -10.90 9.68 -19.11
N ARG A 165 -9.84 10.47 -18.89
CA ARG A 165 -8.51 9.99 -18.55
C ARG A 165 -8.21 10.32 -17.10
N ALA A 166 -7.66 9.33 -16.39
CA ALA A 166 -7.19 9.49 -15.03
C ALA A 166 -5.79 8.90 -14.90
N VAL A 167 -4.90 9.66 -14.28
CA VAL A 167 -3.58 9.24 -13.81
C VAL A 167 -3.68 9.05 -12.31
N THR A 168 -3.20 7.93 -11.81
CA THR A 168 -3.24 7.61 -10.39
C THR A 168 -1.84 7.35 -9.86
N PHE A 169 -1.49 8.03 -8.78
CA PHE A 169 -0.38 7.68 -7.90
C PHE A 169 -0.96 7.13 -6.61
N HIS A 170 -0.84 5.83 -6.42
CA HIS A 170 -1.30 5.16 -5.22
C HIS A 170 -0.10 4.80 -4.35
N ASN A 171 0.03 5.45 -3.19
CA ASN A 171 1.03 5.08 -2.21
C ASN A 171 0.55 3.86 -1.40
N GLN A 172 1.40 2.83 -1.35
CA GLN A 172 1.19 1.67 -0.50
C GLN A 172 2.54 1.22 0.03
N ARG A 173 2.80 1.46 1.33
CA ARG A 173 4.04 1.08 2.03
C ARG A 173 5.31 1.66 1.40
N ASP A 174 5.29 2.96 1.11
CA ASP A 174 6.35 3.71 0.42
C ASP A 174 6.62 3.28 -1.03
N TYR A 175 5.74 2.45 -1.59
CA TYR A 175 5.72 2.17 -3.02
C TYR A 175 4.60 2.97 -3.65
N ILE A 176 4.97 3.87 -4.56
CA ILE A 176 4.03 4.68 -5.30
C ILE A 176 3.74 3.96 -6.61
N PHE A 177 2.55 3.40 -6.74
CA PHE A 177 2.08 2.76 -7.96
C PHE A 177 1.52 3.82 -8.90
N PHE A 178 2.21 4.04 -10.02
CA PHE A 178 1.72 4.86 -11.10
C PHE A 178 0.85 4.02 -12.04
N ARG A 179 -0.33 4.52 -12.34
CA ARG A 179 -1.22 3.93 -13.34
C ARG A 179 -1.87 5.01 -14.18
N HIS A 180 -2.09 4.70 -15.45
CA HIS A 180 -2.77 5.59 -16.38
C HIS A 180 -3.95 4.86 -17.02
N HIS A 181 -5.15 5.36 -16.76
CA HIS A 181 -6.40 4.72 -17.12
C HIS A 181 -7.30 5.65 -17.94
N ARG A 182 -8.11 5.04 -18.81
CA ARG A 182 -9.36 5.60 -19.29
C ARG A 182 -10.49 5.02 -18.46
N TYR A 183 -11.41 5.86 -18.02
CA TYR A 183 -12.60 5.39 -17.30
C TYR A 183 -13.86 5.45 -18.16
N GLU A 184 -14.80 4.58 -17.84
CA GLU A 184 -16.12 4.54 -18.45
C GLU A 184 -17.17 4.26 -17.38
N PHE A 185 -18.20 5.10 -17.33
CA PHE A 185 -19.35 4.88 -16.45
C PHE A 185 -20.29 3.87 -17.09
N THR A 186 -20.57 2.78 -16.36
CA THR A 186 -21.64 1.86 -16.72
C THR A 186 -22.99 2.44 -16.29
N PRO A 187 -24.11 2.05 -16.93
CA PRO A 187 -25.45 2.48 -16.51
C PRO A 187 -25.77 2.17 -15.04
N ASN A 188 -25.12 1.15 -14.47
CA ASN A 188 -25.27 0.73 -13.07
C ASN A 188 -24.48 1.61 -12.08
N GLY A 189 -23.92 2.74 -12.52
CA GLY A 189 -23.11 3.65 -11.70
C GLY A 189 -21.70 3.13 -11.37
N LYS A 190 -21.32 1.94 -11.83
CA LYS A 190 -19.96 1.40 -11.64
C LYS A 190 -19.01 1.93 -12.69
N VAL A 191 -17.78 2.22 -12.29
CA VAL A 191 -16.72 2.67 -13.20
C VAL A 191 -15.93 1.46 -13.71
N ARG A 192 -15.76 1.36 -15.03
CA ARG A 192 -14.80 0.43 -15.66
C ARG A 192 -13.54 1.20 -16.04
N LEU A 193 -12.39 0.58 -15.82
CA LEU A 193 -11.09 1.17 -16.13
C LEU A 193 -10.39 0.37 -17.22
N ARG A 194 -9.83 1.06 -18.21
CA ARG A 194 -8.95 0.50 -19.24
C ARG A 194 -7.57 1.13 -19.10
N GLU A 195 -6.52 0.34 -18.99
CA GLU A 195 -5.14 0.83 -18.97
C GLU A 195 -4.74 1.38 -20.34
N LEU A 196 -4.16 2.59 -20.38
CA LEU A 196 -3.73 3.26 -21.62
C LEU A 196 -2.21 3.41 -21.73
N GLY A 197 -1.54 3.60 -20.60
CA GLY A 197 -0.16 4.08 -20.53
C GLY A 197 0.77 3.15 -19.76
N PRO A 198 2.03 3.58 -19.56
CA PRO A 198 3.01 2.80 -18.82
C PRO A 198 2.55 2.56 -17.38
N ARG A 199 2.94 1.41 -16.86
CA ARG A 199 2.72 1.03 -15.46
C ARG A 199 4.08 0.86 -14.83
N PHE A 200 4.31 1.59 -13.77
CA PHE A 200 5.53 1.45 -13.00
C PHE A 200 5.25 1.69 -11.53
N THR A 201 6.26 1.36 -10.73
CA THR A 201 6.24 1.57 -9.29
C THR A 201 7.46 2.40 -8.96
N LEU A 202 7.26 3.52 -8.27
CA LEU A 202 8.31 4.38 -7.77
C LEU A 202 8.55 4.09 -6.29
N LYS A 203 9.76 4.35 -5.84
CA LYS A 203 10.13 4.38 -4.42
C LYS A 203 10.98 5.61 -4.20
N LEU A 204 10.58 6.47 -3.28
CA LEU A 204 11.35 7.67 -2.94
C LEU A 204 12.71 7.23 -2.37
N ARG A 205 13.79 7.81 -2.91
CA ARG A 205 15.16 7.57 -2.43
C ARG A 205 15.73 8.78 -1.70
N SER A 206 15.49 9.96 -2.24
CA SER A 206 15.99 11.21 -1.73
C SER A 206 15.09 12.34 -2.19
N LEU A 207 15.00 13.39 -1.38
CA LEU A 207 14.38 14.66 -1.69
C LEU A 207 15.42 15.75 -1.43
N GLN A 208 15.70 16.58 -2.44
CA GLN A 208 16.64 17.70 -2.35
C GLN A 208 15.87 19.01 -2.34
N LYS A 209 16.45 20.03 -1.70
CA LYS A 209 15.98 21.41 -1.81
C LYS A 209 16.52 22.03 -3.09
N GLY A 210 15.66 22.73 -3.82
CA GLY A 210 16.01 23.41 -5.07
C GLY A 210 16.15 22.46 -6.25
N THR A 211 16.99 22.84 -7.21
CA THR A 211 17.24 22.06 -8.43
C THR A 211 18.13 20.86 -8.14
N PHE A 212 17.96 19.79 -8.92
CA PHE A 212 18.79 18.60 -8.79
C PHE A 212 20.29 18.92 -8.93
N ASP A 213 21.05 18.66 -7.86
CA ASP A 213 22.50 18.77 -7.84
C ASP A 213 23.10 17.49 -7.25
N SER A 214 23.96 16.84 -8.05
CA SER A 214 24.60 15.59 -7.68
C SER A 214 25.83 15.76 -6.79
N LYS A 215 26.42 16.96 -6.73
CA LYS A 215 27.66 17.23 -6.01
C LYS A 215 27.41 17.87 -4.65
N THR A 216 26.64 18.94 -4.64
CA THR A 216 26.47 19.83 -3.48
C THR A 216 25.01 20.02 -3.09
N GLY A 217 24.10 19.20 -3.61
CA GLY A 217 22.67 19.30 -3.31
C GLY A 217 22.37 19.13 -1.82
N GLU A 218 21.57 20.04 -1.28
CA GLU A 218 21.06 19.95 0.08
C GLU A 218 19.88 18.97 0.14
N TYR A 219 20.00 17.93 0.97
CA TYR A 219 18.97 16.91 1.10
C TYR A 219 18.04 17.21 2.25
N GLU A 220 16.75 17.37 1.94
CA GLU A 220 15.68 17.48 2.93
C GLU A 220 15.35 16.10 3.51
N TRP A 221 15.33 15.07 2.66
CA TRP A 221 15.07 13.71 3.07
C TRP A 221 15.94 12.73 2.30
N LEU A 222 16.48 11.73 3.00
CA LEU A 222 17.30 10.68 2.43
C LEU A 222 16.90 9.34 3.05
N ILE A 223 16.73 8.33 2.20
CA ILE A 223 16.69 6.95 2.67
C ILE A 223 18.12 6.52 3.04
N THR A 224 18.59 6.91 4.22
CA THR A 224 19.99 6.71 4.65
C THR A 224 20.41 5.25 4.52
N GLY A 225 21.54 5.04 3.83
CA GLY A 225 22.09 3.75 3.46
C GLY A 225 22.65 2.96 4.64
N LYS A 226 21.80 2.30 5.41
CA LYS A 226 22.06 0.96 5.94
C LYS A 226 20.75 0.20 5.85
N ARG A 227 20.65 -0.72 4.87
CA ARG A 227 19.53 -1.66 4.68
C ARG A 227 19.02 -2.25 6.01
N HIS A 228 19.85 -2.35 7.03
CA HIS A 228 19.49 -2.90 8.34
C HIS A 228 19.03 -1.91 9.42
N ARG A 229 19.23 -0.59 9.30
CA ARG A 229 18.97 0.35 10.41
C ARG A 229 17.62 1.10 10.33
N MET A 230 17.07 1.26 9.13
CA MET A 230 15.71 1.80 8.91
C MET A 230 14.69 0.74 8.44
N GLU A 231 15.13 -0.36 7.79
CA GLU A 231 14.23 -1.52 7.55
C GLU A 231 14.08 -2.41 8.80
N THR A 232 14.52 -1.93 9.97
CA THR A 232 14.38 -2.63 11.25
C THR A 232 12.91 -2.87 11.60
N SER A 233 12.03 -1.93 11.23
CA SER A 233 10.57 -2.04 11.40
C SER A 233 9.91 -2.19 10.03
N ARG A 234 9.35 -3.38 9.74
CA ARG A 234 8.50 -3.63 8.55
C ARG A 234 7.11 -2.95 8.64
N ARG A 235 6.90 -2.14 9.67
CA ARG A 235 5.63 -1.49 10.02
C ARG A 235 5.73 0.04 10.00
N LYS A 236 6.91 0.60 9.75
CA LYS A 236 7.14 2.03 9.56
C LYS A 236 7.15 2.36 8.07
N PHE A 237 6.39 3.37 7.68
CA PHE A 237 6.29 3.89 6.32
C PHE A 237 6.34 5.42 6.38
N PHE A 238 7.04 6.05 5.44
CA PHE A 238 7.42 7.46 5.46
C PHE A 238 6.53 8.35 4.59
N LEU A 239 5.79 7.78 3.63
CA LEU A 239 4.86 8.49 2.75
C LEU A 239 3.39 8.37 3.22
#